data_AF-A0A072U1Y5-F1
#
_entry.id   AF-A0A072U1Y5-F1
#
_cell.length_a   1.000
_cell.length_b   1.000
_cell.length_c   1.000
_cell.angle_alpha   90.00
_cell.angle_beta   90.00
_cell.angle_gamma   90.00
#
_symmetry.space_group_name_H-M   'P 1'
#
loop_
_entity.id
_entity.type
_entity.pdbx_description
1 polymer ?
#
loop_
_entity_poly.entity_id
_entity_poly.type
_entity_poly.pdbx_seq_one_letter_code
_entity_poly.pdbx_strand_id
1 'polypeptide(L)'
;MIDMLVGCGYVKGTTLFGYGYDFRQSNRMDKLMDGLKLKLETAYKASGGRKVNIISHSMGGVLILCFMSLYRDVFSKYVNKWIALACPFQGAPGCINDALLTGLEFVEGFESFFFVSRWTFHQLLVECPSIYEMLANPDYKWKKKPEIQVWRKHEKDGNVIVNLESYGPTQSISVFEEALRHNELKYNGKLMPVPFNLAILKWATGTRQVISNAKLPDGVSFYNIYGTSFDTPFDVCYGSEKSPIEDLSEVCQTLPQYSYVDGDGSVPVESATADGLEAVERVGVAAEHRGLLHDKTVFQLIQKWLGAEPVVSKQSKTSKVADTYAINPMVL
;
A
#
# COMPACT_ATOMS: atom_id res chain seq x y z
N MET A 1 9.47 -12.32 -5.47
CA MET A 1 10.39 -11.73 -4.46
C MET A 1 10.95 -12.74 -3.45
N ILE A 2 10.11 -13.48 -2.71
CA ILE A 2 10.58 -14.42 -1.68
C ILE A 2 11.55 -15.47 -2.24
N ASP A 3 11.22 -16.08 -3.38
CA ASP A 3 12.10 -17.08 -4.00
C ASP A 3 13.44 -16.49 -4.47
N MET A 4 13.43 -15.22 -4.90
CA MET A 4 14.66 -14.49 -5.20
C MET A 4 15.54 -14.34 -3.95
N LEU A 5 14.96 -13.94 -2.81
CA LEU A 5 15.71 -13.81 -1.56
C LEU A 5 16.27 -15.16 -1.09
N VAL A 6 15.48 -16.24 -1.22
CA VAL A 6 15.96 -17.60 -0.94
C VAL A 6 17.12 -17.99 -1.86
N GLY A 7 17.06 -17.64 -3.14
CA GLY A 7 18.17 -17.82 -4.08
C GLY A 7 19.45 -17.03 -3.73
N CYS A 8 19.32 -15.94 -2.97
CA CYS A 8 20.44 -15.19 -2.37
C CYS A 8 20.93 -15.79 -1.03
N GLY A 9 20.43 -16.96 -0.62
CA GLY A 9 20.85 -17.64 0.60
C GLY A 9 20.06 -17.28 1.86
N TYR A 10 18.96 -16.52 1.75
CA TYR A 10 18.06 -16.30 2.88
C TYR A 10 17.26 -17.57 3.20
N VAL A 11 17.03 -17.84 4.49
CA VAL A 11 16.33 -19.03 4.98
C VAL A 11 15.04 -18.62 5.67
N LYS A 12 13.91 -19.11 5.16
CA LYS A 12 12.57 -18.85 5.73
C LYS A 12 12.54 -19.27 7.20
N GLY A 13 12.08 -18.39 8.08
CA GLY A 13 11.99 -18.63 9.52
C GLY A 13 13.29 -18.44 10.31
N THR A 14 14.43 -18.24 9.63
CA THR A 14 15.74 -18.06 10.28
C THR A 14 16.37 -16.71 9.97
N THR A 15 16.45 -16.33 8.68
CA THR A 15 16.96 -15.03 8.23
C THR A 15 15.98 -14.27 7.34
N LEU A 16 14.88 -14.93 6.93
CA LEU A 16 13.78 -14.33 6.20
C LEU A 16 12.46 -14.54 6.96
N PHE A 17 11.80 -13.45 7.28
CA PHE A 17 10.61 -13.44 8.11
C PHE A 17 9.48 -12.68 7.44
N GLY A 18 8.28 -13.26 7.45
CA GLY A 18 7.05 -12.54 7.14
C GLY A 18 6.42 -11.94 8.40
N TYR A 19 5.78 -10.78 8.26
CA TYR A 19 4.91 -10.19 9.26
C TYR A 19 3.57 -9.82 8.61
N GLY A 20 2.61 -10.74 8.69
CA GLY A 20 1.24 -10.50 8.27
C GLY A 20 0.45 -9.81 9.39
N TYR A 21 -0.52 -8.99 9.01
CA TYR A 21 -1.39 -8.27 9.93
C TYR A 21 -2.79 -8.11 9.37
N ASP A 22 -3.74 -7.75 10.23
CA ASP A 22 -5.10 -7.41 9.80
C ASP A 22 -5.10 -6.05 9.12
N PHE A 23 -5.09 -6.06 7.79
CA PHE A 23 -5.04 -4.84 6.96
C PHE A 23 -6.27 -3.94 7.13
N ARG A 24 -7.35 -4.42 7.75
CA ARG A 24 -8.57 -3.63 7.97
C ARG A 24 -8.39 -2.66 9.13
N GLN A 25 -7.52 -2.98 10.08
CA GLN A 25 -7.31 -2.21 11.30
C GLN A 25 -6.33 -1.05 11.08
N SER A 26 -6.33 -0.09 12.01
CA SER A 26 -5.41 1.05 11.97
C SER A 26 -3.95 0.59 11.94
N ASN A 27 -3.14 1.27 11.14
CA ASN A 27 -1.70 1.06 11.00
C ASN A 27 -0.91 1.35 12.29
N ARG A 28 -1.55 1.94 13.31
CA ARG A 28 -0.98 2.18 14.64
C ARG A 28 -1.74 1.49 15.79
N MET A 29 -2.52 0.44 15.49
CA MET A 29 -3.20 -0.34 16.53
C MET A 29 -2.18 -1.01 17.47
N ASP A 30 -2.37 -0.91 18.78
CA ASP A 30 -1.40 -1.39 19.78
C ASP A 30 -0.97 -2.85 19.56
N LYS A 31 -1.94 -3.75 19.37
CA LYS A 31 -1.67 -5.17 19.09
C LYS A 31 -0.77 -5.39 17.86
N LEU A 32 -0.94 -4.57 16.83
CA LEU A 32 -0.15 -4.60 15.61
C LEU A 32 1.28 -4.09 15.87
N MET A 33 1.41 -3.01 16.64
CA MET A 33 2.71 -2.43 16.99
C MET A 33 3.52 -3.36 17.92
N ASP A 34 2.88 -3.92 18.95
CA ASP A 34 3.50 -4.87 19.87
C ASP A 34 3.94 -6.15 19.15
N GLY A 35 3.11 -6.64 18.23
CA GLY A 35 3.46 -7.77 17.38
C GLY A 35 4.71 -7.49 16.52
N LEU A 36 4.82 -6.29 15.94
CA LEU A 36 5.97 -5.91 15.12
C LEU A 36 7.23 -5.78 15.98
N LYS A 37 7.13 -5.18 17.17
CA LYS A 37 8.22 -5.12 18.16
C LYS A 37 8.75 -6.50 18.51
N LEU A 38 7.87 -7.44 18.86
CA LEU A 38 8.25 -8.82 19.18
C LEU A 38 8.89 -9.51 17.98
N LYS A 39 8.37 -9.26 16.76
CA LYS A 39 8.90 -9.85 15.53
C LYS A 39 10.32 -9.35 15.24
N LEU A 40 10.57 -8.06 15.38
CA LEU A 40 11.90 -7.46 15.20
C LEU A 40 12.90 -8.01 16.21
N GLU A 41 12.51 -8.12 17.49
CA GLU A 41 13.38 -8.70 18.52
C GLU A 41 13.70 -10.17 18.22
N THR A 42 12.71 -10.95 17.78
CA THR A 42 12.88 -12.35 17.41
C THR A 42 13.85 -12.50 16.24
N ALA A 43 13.66 -11.70 15.17
CA ALA A 43 14.52 -11.71 14.00
C ALA A 43 15.96 -11.26 14.34
N TYR A 44 16.11 -10.26 15.21
CA TYR A 44 17.41 -9.80 15.70
C TYR A 44 18.17 -10.91 16.45
N LYS A 45 17.49 -11.61 17.38
CA LYS A 45 18.08 -12.73 18.13
C LYS A 45 18.44 -13.90 17.21
N ALA A 46 17.52 -14.31 16.33
CA ALA A 46 17.75 -15.38 15.35
C ALA A 46 18.90 -15.07 14.39
N SER A 47 19.15 -13.77 14.12
CA SER A 47 20.24 -13.30 13.26
C SER A 47 21.58 -13.11 13.98
N GLY A 48 21.71 -13.58 15.22
CA GLY A 48 22.95 -13.49 16.01
C GLY A 48 23.24 -12.07 16.53
N GLY A 49 22.20 -11.27 16.78
CA GLY A 49 22.36 -9.88 17.22
C GLY A 49 22.64 -8.88 16.10
N ARG A 50 22.43 -9.26 14.85
CA ARG A 50 22.50 -8.35 13.70
C ARG A 50 21.16 -7.64 13.52
N LYS A 51 21.22 -6.32 13.28
CA LYS A 51 20.05 -5.51 12.94
C LYS A 51 19.39 -6.03 11.65
N VAL A 52 18.07 -5.87 11.57
CA VAL A 52 17.17 -6.39 10.55
C VAL A 52 16.98 -5.37 9.43
N ASN A 53 16.86 -5.84 8.18
CA ASN A 53 16.42 -5.01 7.05
C ASN A 53 14.92 -5.23 6.84
N ILE A 54 14.14 -4.15 6.78
CA ILE A 54 12.70 -4.18 6.53
C ILE A 54 12.44 -3.93 5.05
N ILE A 55 11.60 -4.76 4.43
CA ILE A 55 10.99 -4.49 3.12
C ILE A 55 9.48 -4.37 3.35
N SER A 56 8.89 -3.25 2.97
CA SER A 56 7.45 -3.02 3.07
C SER A 56 6.87 -2.71 1.70
N HIS A 57 5.62 -3.11 1.46
CA HIS A 57 4.90 -2.81 0.23
C HIS A 57 3.60 -2.05 0.55
N SER A 58 3.26 -1.08 -0.30
CA SER A 58 2.01 -0.32 -0.23
C SER A 58 1.77 0.26 1.17
N MET A 59 0.57 0.06 1.71
CA MET A 59 0.18 0.44 3.07
C MET A 59 1.12 -0.07 4.18
N GLY A 60 1.87 -1.15 3.94
CA GLY A 60 2.91 -1.60 4.87
C GLY A 60 3.96 -0.51 5.16
N GLY A 61 4.22 0.41 4.23
CA GLY A 61 5.09 1.55 4.49
C GLY A 61 4.49 2.57 5.47
N VAL A 62 3.18 2.78 5.41
CA VAL A 62 2.42 3.63 6.36
C VAL A 62 2.51 3.06 7.78
N LEU A 63 2.39 1.74 7.92
CA LEU A 63 2.61 1.01 9.18
C LEU A 63 4.03 1.26 9.72
N ILE A 64 5.06 1.16 8.87
CA ILE A 64 6.44 1.38 9.30
C ILE A 64 6.67 2.83 9.75
N LEU A 65 6.06 3.83 9.09
CA LEU A 65 6.10 5.23 9.56
C LEU A 65 5.49 5.39 10.95
N CYS A 66 4.31 4.78 11.18
CA CYS A 66 3.65 4.78 12.48
C CYS A 66 4.56 4.18 13.55
N PHE A 67 5.12 3.00 13.28
CA PHE A 67 5.98 2.29 14.22
C PHE A 67 7.29 3.06 14.47
N MET A 68 7.90 3.65 13.44
CA MET A 68 9.11 4.46 13.56
C MET A 68 8.90 5.70 14.42
N SER A 69 7.72 6.33 14.33
CA SER A 69 7.35 7.50 15.13
C SER A 69 7.07 7.12 16.59
N LEU A 70 6.26 6.08 16.82
CA LEU A 70 5.82 5.69 18.17
C LEU A 70 6.88 4.91 18.96
N TYR A 71 7.73 4.13 18.28
CA TYR A 71 8.71 3.23 18.89
C TYR A 71 10.12 3.46 18.35
N ARG A 72 10.52 4.74 18.27
CA ARG A 72 11.81 5.18 17.73
C ARG A 72 13.01 4.40 18.28
N ASP A 73 13.08 4.20 19.60
CA ASP A 73 14.19 3.50 20.25
C ASP A 73 14.27 2.03 19.84
N VAL A 74 13.11 1.37 19.71
CA VAL A 74 13.00 -0.01 19.25
C VAL A 74 13.43 -0.11 17.79
N PHE A 75 12.96 0.82 16.95
CA PHE A 75 13.32 0.88 15.54
C PHE A 75 14.84 1.10 15.37
N SER A 76 15.42 2.08 16.07
CA SER A 76 16.87 2.34 16.04
C SER A 76 17.68 1.14 16.53
N LYS A 77 17.21 0.46 17.59
CA LYS A 77 17.88 -0.72 18.14
C LYS A 77 17.93 -1.89 17.16
N TYR A 78 16.81 -2.18 16.50
CA TYR A 78 16.67 -3.42 15.73
C TYR A 78 16.77 -3.27 14.22
N VAL A 79 16.58 -2.08 13.64
CA VAL A 79 16.49 -1.88 12.19
C VAL A 79 17.78 -1.28 11.64
N ASN A 80 18.26 -1.83 10.52
CA ASN A 80 19.44 -1.38 9.79
C ASN A 80 19.07 -0.63 8.51
N LYS A 81 18.15 -1.21 7.73
CA LYS A 81 17.66 -0.64 6.48
C LYS A 81 16.14 -0.75 6.41
N TRP A 82 15.51 0.20 5.76
CA TRP A 82 14.14 0.11 5.33
C TRP A 82 14.04 0.37 3.83
N ILE A 83 13.46 -0.57 3.10
CA ILE A 83 13.15 -0.48 1.67
C ILE A 83 11.62 -0.41 1.54
N ALA A 84 11.10 0.75 1.17
CA ALA A 84 9.68 0.93 0.87
C ALA A 84 9.40 0.70 -0.61
N LEU A 85 8.34 -0.04 -0.93
CA LEU A 85 7.87 -0.31 -2.28
C LEU A 85 6.45 0.26 -2.42
N ALA A 86 6.24 1.17 -3.36
CA ALA A 86 4.93 1.71 -3.72
C ALA A 86 4.11 2.25 -2.53
N CYS A 87 4.77 2.85 -1.53
CA CYS A 87 4.08 3.31 -0.33
C CYS A 87 3.28 4.59 -0.62
N PRO A 88 1.97 4.67 -0.30
CA PRO A 88 1.18 5.88 -0.45
C PRO A 88 1.45 6.87 0.70
N PHE A 89 2.64 7.48 0.73
CA PHE A 89 3.06 8.34 1.85
C PHE A 89 2.10 9.50 2.11
N GLN A 90 1.45 10.03 1.08
CA GLN A 90 0.46 11.10 1.18
C GLN A 90 -0.97 10.64 0.83
N GLY A 91 -1.17 9.33 0.71
CA GLY A 91 -2.44 8.71 0.32
C GLY A 91 -2.54 8.34 -1.16
N ALA A 92 -3.64 7.69 -1.52
CA ALA A 92 -3.96 7.23 -2.87
C ALA A 92 -5.35 7.75 -3.28
N PRO A 93 -5.49 9.06 -3.57
CA PRO A 93 -6.76 9.77 -3.60
C PRO A 93 -7.85 9.11 -4.44
N GLY A 94 -7.59 8.84 -5.73
CA GLY A 94 -8.63 8.32 -6.62
C GLY A 94 -9.15 6.96 -6.14
N CYS A 95 -8.23 6.03 -5.87
CA CYS A 95 -8.60 4.70 -5.40
C CYS A 95 -9.30 4.71 -4.04
N ILE A 96 -8.87 5.55 -3.09
CA ILE A 96 -9.44 5.58 -1.74
C ILE A 96 -10.77 6.32 -1.69
N ASN A 97 -10.92 7.42 -2.43
CA ASN A 97 -12.20 8.12 -2.54
C ASN A 97 -13.26 7.21 -3.15
N ASP A 98 -12.92 6.48 -4.21
CA ASP A 98 -13.82 5.53 -4.84
C ASP A 98 -14.15 4.34 -3.93
N ALA A 99 -13.14 3.78 -3.27
CA ALA A 99 -13.30 2.70 -2.31
C ALA A 99 -14.33 3.01 -1.21
N LEU A 100 -14.35 4.25 -0.72
CA LEU A 100 -15.28 4.70 0.31
C LEU A 100 -16.66 5.11 -0.22
N LEU A 101 -16.81 5.42 -1.51
CA LEU A 101 -18.08 5.88 -2.07
C LEU A 101 -18.84 4.77 -2.78
N THR A 102 -18.16 3.98 -3.62
CA THR A 102 -18.84 2.98 -4.46
C THR A 102 -18.21 1.59 -4.32
N GLY A 103 -17.11 1.51 -3.55
CA GLY A 103 -16.26 0.32 -3.43
C GLY A 103 -15.20 0.32 -4.52
N LEU A 104 -14.05 -0.27 -4.27
CA LEU A 104 -13.05 -0.52 -5.32
C LEU A 104 -12.44 -1.89 -5.06
N GLU A 105 -12.45 -2.74 -6.07
CA GLU A 105 -11.70 -3.97 -6.01
C GLU A 105 -10.22 -3.62 -6.19
N PHE A 106 -9.47 -3.45 -5.09
CA PHE A 106 -7.99 -3.31 -5.12
C PHE A 106 -7.28 -4.57 -5.65
N VAL A 107 -8.04 -5.49 -6.26
CA VAL A 107 -7.68 -6.85 -6.59
C VAL A 107 -7.87 -7.15 -8.07
N GLU A 108 -8.02 -6.14 -8.95
CA GLU A 108 -7.80 -6.37 -10.39
C GLU A 108 -6.39 -6.98 -10.56
N GLY A 109 -6.33 -8.21 -11.07
CA GLY A 109 -5.16 -9.10 -11.04
C GLY A 109 -5.35 -10.39 -10.23
N PHE A 110 -6.41 -10.51 -9.44
CA PHE A 110 -7.07 -11.79 -9.18
C PHE A 110 -8.23 -11.90 -10.19
N GLU A 111 -7.92 -12.13 -11.46
CA GLU A 111 -8.92 -12.84 -12.26
C GLU A 111 -9.23 -14.14 -11.48
N SER A 112 -10.45 -14.28 -10.99
CA SER A 112 -11.13 -15.54 -10.60
C SER A 112 -11.11 -16.14 -9.17
N PHE A 113 -10.63 -15.50 -8.08
CA PHE A 113 -10.72 -16.15 -6.73
C PHE A 113 -11.59 -15.47 -5.66
N PHE A 114 -11.82 -14.16 -5.73
CA PHE A 114 -12.72 -13.47 -4.78
C PHE A 114 -13.86 -12.83 -5.58
N PHE A 115 -14.92 -13.61 -5.86
CA PHE A 115 -16.18 -13.12 -6.44
C PHE A 115 -16.95 -12.27 -5.42
N VAL A 116 -16.33 -11.20 -4.91
CA VAL A 116 -16.95 -10.26 -3.98
C VAL A 116 -17.34 -9.04 -4.78
N SER A 117 -18.65 -8.77 -4.91
CA SER A 117 -19.10 -7.60 -5.66
C SER A 117 -18.50 -6.31 -5.09
N ARG A 118 -18.22 -5.33 -5.95
CA ARG A 118 -17.82 -3.96 -5.59
C ARG A 118 -18.59 -3.40 -4.38
N TRP A 119 -19.91 -3.57 -4.37
CA TRP A 119 -20.77 -3.13 -3.26
C TRP A 119 -20.54 -3.92 -1.97
N THR A 120 -20.36 -5.24 -2.04
CA THR A 120 -20.03 -6.04 -0.85
C THR A 120 -18.67 -5.60 -0.28
N PHE A 121 -17.71 -5.28 -1.14
CA PHE A 121 -16.41 -4.81 -0.72
C PHE A 121 -16.50 -3.41 -0.09
N HIS A 122 -17.28 -2.49 -0.68
CA HIS A 122 -17.63 -1.20 -0.09
C HIS A 122 -18.09 -1.32 1.37
N GLN A 123 -19.05 -2.22 1.65
CA GLN A 123 -19.58 -2.42 3.01
C GLN A 123 -18.51 -2.85 4.03
N LEU A 124 -17.44 -3.51 3.58
CA LEU A 124 -16.29 -3.82 4.42
C LEU A 124 -15.40 -2.57 4.62
N LEU A 125 -15.09 -1.87 3.53
CA LEU A 125 -14.10 -0.79 3.52
C LEU A 125 -14.52 0.45 4.30
N VAL A 126 -15.81 0.79 4.33
CA VAL A 126 -16.34 1.94 5.09
C VAL A 126 -16.05 1.83 6.59
N GLU A 127 -15.85 0.62 7.11
CA GLU A 127 -15.50 0.35 8.51
C GLU A 127 -14.03 -0.08 8.70
N CYS A 128 -13.17 0.11 7.70
CA CYS A 128 -11.73 -0.21 7.79
C CYS A 128 -10.91 1.04 8.11
N PRO A 129 -10.39 1.23 9.35
CA PRO A 129 -9.54 2.39 9.67
C PRO A 129 -8.36 2.63 8.75
N SER A 130 -7.76 1.57 8.23
CA SER A 130 -6.63 1.68 7.31
C SER A 130 -6.95 2.40 6.00
N ILE A 131 -8.19 2.30 5.51
CA ILE A 131 -8.64 2.98 4.29
C ILE A 131 -8.67 4.50 4.51
N TYR A 132 -9.18 4.92 5.66
CA TYR A 132 -9.21 6.34 6.05
C TYR A 132 -7.79 6.90 6.23
N GLU A 133 -6.85 6.08 6.69
CA GLU A 133 -5.43 6.46 6.82
C GLU A 133 -4.72 6.66 5.48
N MET A 134 -5.31 6.19 4.37
CA MET A 134 -4.80 6.36 3.01
C MET A 134 -5.55 7.42 2.19
N LEU A 135 -6.56 8.10 2.76
CA LEU A 135 -7.17 9.28 2.16
C LEU A 135 -6.09 10.33 1.84
N ALA A 136 -6.31 11.16 0.82
CA ALA A 136 -5.40 12.25 0.50
C ALA A 136 -5.10 13.11 1.72
N ASN A 137 -3.81 13.37 1.96
CA ASN A 137 -3.39 14.23 3.05
C ASN A 137 -3.78 15.69 2.73
N PRO A 138 -4.70 16.33 3.51
CA PRO A 138 -5.10 17.71 3.30
C PRO A 138 -3.99 18.72 3.64
N ASP A 139 -3.04 18.34 4.49
CA ASP A 139 -1.93 19.20 4.92
C ASP A 139 -0.73 19.11 3.96
N TYR A 140 -0.74 18.16 3.02
CA TYR A 140 0.28 18.03 2.00
C TYR A 140 0.05 19.04 0.86
N LYS A 141 1.15 19.65 0.40
CA LYS A 141 1.13 20.64 -0.68
C LYS A 141 1.18 19.95 -2.04
N TRP A 142 0.06 19.33 -2.42
CA TRP A 142 -0.10 18.75 -3.76
C TRP A 142 0.10 19.81 -4.86
N LYS A 143 0.77 19.44 -5.96
CA LYS A 143 0.89 20.28 -7.17
C LYS A 143 -0.48 20.67 -7.73
N LYS A 144 -1.37 19.68 -7.79
CA LYS A 144 -2.81 19.83 -8.03
C LYS A 144 -3.51 19.08 -6.91
N LYS A 145 -4.44 19.71 -6.19
CA LYS A 145 -5.19 19.01 -5.15
C LYS A 145 -6.08 17.92 -5.80
N PRO A 146 -6.08 16.69 -5.28
CA PRO A 146 -7.02 15.68 -5.75
C PRO A 146 -8.44 16.04 -5.32
N GLU A 147 -9.41 15.79 -6.19
CA GLU A 147 -10.79 16.19 -6.01
C GLU A 147 -11.77 15.02 -6.15
N ILE A 148 -12.87 15.10 -5.42
CA ILE A 148 -14.11 14.42 -5.77
C ILE A 148 -14.93 15.42 -6.59
N GLN A 149 -15.36 15.01 -7.77
CA GLN A 149 -16.14 15.82 -8.68
C GLN A 149 -17.53 15.21 -8.83
N VAL A 150 -18.56 16.05 -8.82
CA VAL A 150 -19.94 15.59 -8.96
C VAL A 150 -20.67 16.50 -9.91
N TRP A 151 -21.26 15.95 -10.96
CA TRP A 151 -22.23 16.67 -11.79
C TRP A 151 -23.51 16.82 -10.99
N ARG A 152 -23.79 18.02 -10.49
CA ARG A 152 -24.92 18.29 -9.61
C ARG A 152 -26.05 18.96 -10.39
N LYS A 153 -27.27 18.55 -10.10
CA LYS A 153 -28.49 19.19 -10.61
C LYS A 153 -29.15 19.97 -9.49
N HIS A 154 -29.37 21.26 -9.76
CA HIS A 154 -30.06 22.17 -8.86
C HIS A 154 -31.29 22.74 -9.56
N GLU A 155 -32.36 22.92 -8.81
CA GLU A 155 -33.51 23.71 -9.24
C GLU A 155 -33.44 25.08 -8.58
N LYS A 156 -33.33 26.14 -9.39
CA LYS A 156 -33.29 27.52 -8.91
C LYS A 156 -34.23 28.36 -9.75
N ASP A 157 -35.20 28.99 -9.08
CA ASP A 157 -36.19 29.88 -9.72
C ASP A 157 -36.94 29.22 -10.90
N GLY A 158 -37.22 27.91 -10.80
CA GLY A 158 -37.88 27.11 -11.84
C GLY A 158 -36.99 26.70 -13.02
N ASN A 159 -35.70 27.06 -13.00
CA ASN A 159 -34.72 26.62 -13.98
C ASN A 159 -33.86 25.48 -13.41
N VAL A 160 -33.64 24.46 -14.24
CA VAL A 160 -32.69 23.38 -13.95
C VAL A 160 -31.29 23.85 -14.33
N ILE A 161 -30.39 23.89 -13.35
CA ILE A 161 -28.97 24.20 -13.54
C ILE A 161 -28.19 22.91 -13.28
N VAL A 162 -27.32 22.56 -14.23
CA VAL A 162 -26.39 21.44 -14.10
C VAL A 162 -24.98 21.97 -14.15
N ASN A 163 -24.18 21.69 -13.12
CA ASN A 163 -22.79 22.12 -13.04
C ASN A 163 -21.93 21.06 -12.38
N LEU A 164 -20.64 21.04 -12.76
CA LEU A 164 -19.64 20.20 -12.11
C LEU A 164 -19.16 20.89 -10.84
N GLU A 165 -19.36 20.24 -9.70
CA GLU A 165 -18.84 20.70 -8.40
C GLU A 165 -17.59 19.90 -8.03
N SER A 166 -16.57 20.58 -7.50
CA SER A 166 -15.30 19.99 -7.09
C SER A 166 -15.10 20.11 -5.58
N TYR A 167 -14.72 19.01 -4.95
CA TYR A 167 -14.52 18.87 -3.52
C TYR A 167 -13.09 18.38 -3.25
N GLY A 168 -12.23 19.28 -2.76
CA GLY A 168 -10.86 18.92 -2.36
C GLY A 168 -10.80 18.04 -1.09
N PRO A 169 -9.61 17.68 -0.58
CA PRO A 169 -9.46 16.68 0.48
C PRO A 169 -10.16 16.99 1.81
N THR A 170 -10.39 18.26 2.12
CA THR A 170 -11.16 18.67 3.31
C THR A 170 -12.66 18.71 3.01
N GLN A 171 -13.04 19.24 1.84
CA GLN A 171 -14.44 19.34 1.41
C GLN A 171 -15.06 17.98 1.08
N SER A 172 -14.27 16.99 0.68
CA SER A 172 -14.76 15.64 0.36
C SER A 172 -15.42 14.94 1.54
N ILE A 173 -15.12 15.34 2.78
CA ILE A 173 -15.76 14.81 3.99
C ILE A 173 -17.29 14.97 3.92
N SER A 174 -17.79 16.14 3.50
CA SER A 174 -19.24 16.35 3.38
C SER A 174 -19.85 15.49 2.28
N VAL A 175 -19.11 15.18 1.21
CA VAL A 175 -19.57 14.27 0.16
C VAL A 175 -19.70 12.85 0.71
N PHE A 176 -18.73 12.37 1.50
CA PHE A 176 -18.82 11.05 2.11
C PHE A 176 -19.99 10.95 3.10
N GLU A 177 -20.16 11.96 3.96
CA GLU A 177 -21.27 12.01 4.92
C GLU A 177 -22.63 11.94 4.20
N GLU A 178 -22.83 12.77 3.18
CA GLU A 178 -24.09 12.80 2.44
C GLU A 178 -24.30 11.57 1.55
N ALA A 179 -23.25 11.08 0.88
CA ALA A 179 -23.34 9.89 0.04
C ALA A 179 -23.72 8.65 0.86
N LEU A 180 -23.17 8.54 2.08
CA LEU A 180 -23.34 7.37 2.95
C LEU A 180 -24.42 7.55 4.02
N ARG A 181 -25.17 8.66 4.06
CA ARG A 181 -26.13 8.95 5.14
C ARG A 181 -27.24 7.90 5.29
N HIS A 182 -27.57 7.19 4.22
CA HIS A 182 -28.55 6.11 4.17
C HIS A 182 -27.92 4.76 3.83
N ASN A 183 -26.59 4.63 3.94
CA ASN A 183 -25.91 3.39 3.65
C ASN A 183 -26.22 2.33 4.72
N GLU A 184 -26.61 1.14 4.29
CA GLU A 184 -27.04 0.05 5.16
C GLU A 184 -26.52 -1.30 4.67
N LEU A 185 -26.19 -2.17 5.62
CA LEU A 185 -25.81 -3.56 5.42
C LEU A 185 -26.92 -4.49 5.93
N LYS A 186 -27.39 -5.41 5.09
CA LYS A 186 -28.30 -6.47 5.52
C LYS A 186 -27.52 -7.62 6.15
N TYR A 187 -27.65 -7.79 7.47
CA TYR A 187 -27.01 -8.87 8.23
C TYR A 187 -28.05 -9.65 9.05
N ASN A 188 -28.12 -10.97 8.86
CA ASN A 188 -29.10 -11.86 9.52
C ASN A 188 -30.55 -11.35 9.44
N GLY A 189 -30.94 -10.83 8.26
CA GLY A 189 -32.29 -10.31 8.02
C GLY A 189 -32.57 -8.93 8.63
N LYS A 190 -31.61 -8.33 9.34
CA LYS A 190 -31.70 -6.96 9.87
C LYS A 190 -30.92 -5.99 8.99
N LEU A 191 -31.46 -4.79 8.81
CA LEU A 191 -30.73 -3.68 8.21
C LEU A 191 -29.91 -3.00 9.31
N MET A 192 -28.61 -2.88 9.08
CA MET A 192 -27.66 -2.24 9.98
C MET A 192 -27.12 -0.99 9.29
N PRO A 193 -27.23 0.21 9.89
CA PRO A 193 -26.66 1.41 9.28
C PRO A 193 -25.14 1.33 9.27
N VAL A 194 -24.53 1.70 8.15
CA VAL A 194 -23.07 1.77 7.95
C VAL A 194 -22.72 3.12 7.30
N PRO A 195 -22.99 4.25 7.97
CA PRO A 195 -22.70 5.57 7.43
C PRO A 195 -21.18 5.82 7.38
N PHE A 196 -20.78 6.95 6.78
CA PHE A 196 -19.40 7.41 6.88
C PHE A 196 -18.97 7.56 8.35
N ASN A 197 -17.87 6.91 8.73
CA ASN A 197 -17.50 6.79 10.13
C ASN A 197 -16.55 7.91 10.57
N LEU A 198 -17.12 8.99 11.13
CA LEU A 198 -16.37 10.15 11.63
C LEU A 198 -15.41 9.81 12.77
N ALA A 199 -15.70 8.79 13.58
CA ALA A 199 -14.80 8.37 14.65
C ALA A 199 -13.53 7.72 14.09
N ILE A 200 -13.67 6.91 13.03
CA ILE A 200 -12.55 6.35 12.29
C ILE A 200 -11.77 7.47 11.58
N LEU A 201 -12.44 8.42 10.93
CA LEU A 201 -11.77 9.57 10.31
C LEU A 201 -10.95 10.39 11.32
N LYS A 202 -11.52 10.64 12.51
CA LYS A 202 -10.80 11.32 13.60
C LYS A 202 -9.56 10.53 14.03
N TRP A 203 -9.67 9.21 14.13
CA TRP A 203 -8.54 8.34 14.45
C TRP A 203 -7.44 8.40 13.38
N ALA A 204 -7.83 8.34 12.10
CA ALA A 204 -6.93 8.42 10.95
C ALA A 204 -6.22 9.78 10.87
N THR A 205 -6.90 10.88 11.20
CA THR A 205 -6.28 12.21 11.36
C THR A 205 -5.21 12.19 12.45
N GLY A 206 -5.46 11.51 13.59
CA GLY A 206 -4.43 11.28 14.61
C GLY A 206 -3.26 10.43 14.10
N THR A 207 -3.52 9.42 13.27
CA THR A 207 -2.45 8.62 12.62
C THR A 207 -1.58 9.48 11.71
N ARG A 208 -2.16 10.42 10.96
CA ARG A 208 -1.39 11.37 10.14
C ARG A 208 -0.44 12.23 10.97
N GLN A 209 -0.88 12.72 12.13
CA GLN A 209 -0.02 13.46 13.06
C GLN A 209 1.14 12.60 13.59
N VAL A 210 0.90 11.31 13.83
CA VAL A 210 1.96 10.37 14.19
C VAL A 210 2.97 10.23 13.04
N ILE A 211 2.49 10.03 11.81
CA ILE A 211 3.33 9.86 10.62
C ILE A 211 4.14 11.14 10.33
N SER A 212 3.55 12.33 10.46
CA SER A 212 4.27 13.60 10.22
C SER A 212 5.42 13.83 11.20
N ASN A 213 5.39 13.18 12.36
CA ASN A 213 6.47 13.22 13.35
C ASN A 213 7.53 12.13 13.13
N ALA A 214 7.32 11.22 12.18
CA ALA A 214 8.26 10.15 11.89
C ALA A 214 9.56 10.73 11.34
N LYS A 215 10.69 10.36 11.96
CA LYS A 215 12.03 10.75 11.51
C LYS A 215 12.88 9.51 11.42
N LEU A 216 13.69 9.39 10.37
CA LEU A 216 14.64 8.28 10.27
C LEU A 216 15.65 8.38 11.44
N PRO A 217 15.90 7.31 12.22
CA PRO A 217 16.95 7.32 13.23
C PRO A 217 18.35 7.27 12.62
N ASP A 218 19.31 7.87 13.33
CA ASP A 218 20.72 7.83 12.91
C ASP A 218 21.22 6.39 12.74
N GLY A 219 21.98 6.17 11.66
CA GLY A 219 22.53 4.85 11.33
C GLY A 219 21.51 3.88 10.69
N VAL A 220 20.28 4.31 10.40
CA VAL A 220 19.34 3.53 9.57
C VAL A 220 19.35 4.09 8.15
N SER A 221 19.51 3.21 7.13
CA SER A 221 19.36 3.62 5.73
C SER A 221 17.93 3.47 5.25
N PHE A 222 17.43 4.43 4.49
CA PHE A 222 16.13 4.35 3.83
C PHE A 222 16.28 4.32 2.31
N TYR A 223 15.50 3.47 1.66
CA TYR A 223 15.41 3.34 0.20
C TYR A 223 13.94 3.29 -0.21
N ASN A 224 13.64 3.85 -1.38
CA ASN A 224 12.27 3.89 -1.90
C ASN A 224 12.25 3.43 -3.36
N ILE A 225 11.31 2.54 -3.68
CA ILE A 225 10.95 2.17 -5.05
C ILE A 225 9.49 2.54 -5.25
N TYR A 226 9.21 3.30 -6.31
CA TYR A 226 7.85 3.70 -6.67
C TYR A 226 7.59 3.32 -8.13
N GLY A 227 6.33 3.01 -8.45
CA GLY A 227 5.95 2.72 -9.82
C GLY A 227 5.69 4.00 -10.62
N THR A 228 5.91 3.93 -11.93
CA THR A 228 5.73 5.03 -12.88
C THR A 228 5.12 4.51 -14.16
N SER A 229 4.72 5.43 -15.05
CA SER A 229 4.28 5.14 -16.42
C SER A 229 2.95 4.41 -16.54
N PHE A 230 2.13 4.40 -15.48
CA PHE A 230 0.76 3.91 -15.50
C PHE A 230 -0.22 5.01 -15.11
N ASP A 231 -1.32 5.09 -15.85
CA ASP A 231 -2.44 5.97 -15.55
C ASP A 231 -2.99 5.62 -14.18
N THR A 232 -2.85 6.56 -13.23
CA THR A 232 -3.19 6.33 -11.83
C THR A 232 -4.35 7.22 -11.41
N PRO A 233 -5.48 6.65 -10.94
CA PRO A 233 -6.65 7.42 -10.53
C PRO A 233 -6.29 8.52 -9.52
N PHE A 234 -6.63 9.75 -9.87
CA PHE A 234 -6.32 10.93 -9.06
C PHE A 234 -7.56 11.66 -8.60
N ASP A 235 -8.39 12.12 -9.53
CA ASP A 235 -9.73 12.63 -9.25
C ASP A 235 -10.76 11.55 -9.56
N VAL A 236 -11.89 11.59 -8.85
CA VAL A 236 -13.07 10.75 -9.13
C VAL A 236 -14.23 11.66 -9.50
N CYS A 237 -14.93 11.34 -10.58
CA CYS A 237 -16.07 12.12 -11.07
C CYS A 237 -17.32 11.26 -11.16
N TYR A 238 -18.42 11.75 -10.58
CA TYR A 238 -19.70 11.05 -10.54
C TYR A 238 -20.81 11.81 -11.27
N GLY A 239 -21.68 11.07 -11.96
CA GLY A 239 -22.71 11.61 -12.84
C GLY A 239 -22.14 12.15 -14.15
N SER A 240 -23.00 12.81 -14.93
CA SER A 240 -22.63 13.52 -16.16
C SER A 240 -23.58 14.69 -16.39
N GLU A 241 -23.26 15.59 -17.32
CA GLU A 241 -24.17 16.68 -17.70
C GLU A 241 -25.57 16.17 -18.12
N LYS A 242 -25.64 14.98 -18.73
CA LYS A 242 -26.90 14.34 -19.17
C LYS A 242 -27.60 13.53 -18.09
N SER A 243 -26.86 13.08 -17.08
CA SER A 243 -27.36 12.30 -15.96
C SER A 243 -26.72 12.81 -14.67
N PRO A 244 -27.07 14.03 -14.24
CA PRO A 244 -26.52 14.65 -13.05
C PRO A 244 -27.13 14.02 -11.79
N ILE A 245 -26.42 14.19 -10.68
CA ILE A 245 -26.80 13.74 -9.35
C ILE A 245 -27.62 14.83 -8.67
N GLU A 246 -28.86 14.53 -8.32
CA GLU A 246 -29.75 15.44 -7.58
C GLU A 246 -29.43 15.34 -6.08
N ASP A 247 -29.38 14.11 -5.58
CA ASP A 247 -29.07 13.80 -4.19
C ASP A 247 -27.72 13.09 -4.09
N LEU A 248 -26.81 13.61 -3.25
CA LEU A 248 -25.47 13.02 -3.06
C LEU A 248 -25.51 11.55 -2.62
N SER A 249 -26.59 11.06 -1.99
CA SER A 249 -26.74 9.63 -1.69
C SER A 249 -26.79 8.72 -2.94
N GLU A 250 -27.08 9.30 -4.11
CA GLU A 250 -27.05 8.56 -5.38
C GLU A 250 -25.63 8.29 -5.87
N VAL A 251 -24.60 9.00 -5.35
CA VAL A 251 -23.18 8.80 -5.73
C VAL A 251 -22.80 7.32 -5.61
N CYS A 252 -23.18 6.67 -4.52
CA CYS A 252 -22.92 5.26 -4.23
C CYS A 252 -23.46 4.29 -5.29
N GLN A 253 -24.41 4.71 -6.12
CA GLN A 253 -25.08 3.92 -7.15
C GLN A 253 -24.53 4.19 -8.55
N THR A 254 -23.57 5.10 -8.67
CA THR A 254 -22.95 5.47 -9.95
C THR A 254 -21.54 4.91 -10.06
N LEU A 255 -21.05 4.68 -11.28
CA LEU A 255 -19.65 4.35 -11.50
C LEU A 255 -18.84 5.64 -11.66
N PRO A 256 -17.66 5.75 -11.03
CA PRO A 256 -16.80 6.90 -11.20
C PRO A 256 -16.20 6.92 -12.61
N GLN A 257 -15.93 8.12 -13.09
CA GLN A 257 -14.92 8.37 -14.12
C GLN A 257 -13.67 8.93 -13.44
N TYR A 258 -12.50 8.46 -13.85
CA TYR A 258 -11.24 8.92 -13.27
C TYR A 258 -10.57 9.96 -14.16
N SER A 259 -9.95 10.95 -13.52
CA SER A 259 -8.80 11.63 -14.10
C SER A 259 -7.53 10.91 -13.63
N TYR A 260 -6.48 10.94 -14.44
CA TYR A 260 -5.26 10.19 -14.17
C TYR A 260 -4.05 11.12 -14.04
N VAL A 261 -3.11 10.67 -13.22
CA VAL A 261 -1.74 11.20 -13.15
C VAL A 261 -0.75 10.04 -13.27
N ASP A 262 0.53 10.36 -13.45
CA ASP A 262 1.59 9.35 -13.46
C ASP A 262 1.71 8.64 -12.10
N GLY A 263 1.87 7.32 -12.14
CA GLY A 263 1.98 6.46 -10.96
C GLY A 263 2.06 4.99 -11.37
N ASP A 264 1.55 4.14 -10.49
CA ASP A 264 1.59 2.68 -10.62
C ASP A 264 0.22 2.03 -10.82
N GLY A 265 -0.80 2.82 -11.19
CA GLY A 265 -2.19 2.37 -11.32
C GLY A 265 -2.96 2.38 -9.99
N SER A 266 -2.30 2.70 -8.87
CA SER A 266 -2.97 2.87 -7.56
C SER A 266 -2.48 4.09 -6.78
N VAL A 267 -1.16 4.30 -6.73
CA VAL A 267 -0.51 5.36 -5.96
C VAL A 267 0.16 6.34 -6.91
N PRO A 268 -0.21 7.63 -6.88
CA PRO A 268 0.47 8.66 -7.68
C PRO A 268 1.96 8.75 -7.34
N VAL A 269 2.82 9.02 -8.34
CA VAL A 269 4.27 9.25 -8.12
C VAL A 269 4.51 10.33 -7.06
N GLU A 270 3.71 11.40 -7.11
CA GLU A 270 3.81 12.51 -6.15
C GLU A 270 3.62 12.03 -4.71
N SER A 271 2.66 11.15 -4.46
CA SER A 271 2.46 10.54 -3.14
C SER A 271 3.57 9.56 -2.79
N ALA A 272 3.95 8.69 -3.74
CA ALA A 272 4.94 7.64 -3.51
C ALA A 272 6.36 8.16 -3.26
N THR A 273 6.65 9.41 -3.62
CA THR A 273 7.97 10.05 -3.43
C THR A 273 7.98 11.07 -2.30
N ALA A 274 6.81 11.44 -1.76
CA ALA A 274 6.66 12.44 -0.71
C ALA A 274 6.76 11.83 0.71
N ASP A 275 7.80 11.03 0.94
CA ASP A 275 8.03 10.33 2.20
C ASP A 275 8.55 11.22 3.35
N GLY A 276 9.16 12.37 3.02
CA GLY A 276 9.69 13.31 4.01
C GLY A 276 10.96 12.83 4.75
N LEU A 277 11.63 11.79 4.24
CA LEU A 277 12.83 11.19 4.82
C LEU A 277 14.06 11.46 3.94
N GLU A 278 15.24 11.40 4.51
CA GLU A 278 16.49 11.42 3.74
C GLU A 278 16.79 10.02 3.20
N ALA A 279 16.26 9.70 2.01
CA ALA A 279 16.52 8.43 1.35
C ALA A 279 17.94 8.40 0.76
N VAL A 280 18.60 7.25 0.90
CA VAL A 280 19.88 6.98 0.21
C VAL A 280 19.67 6.92 -1.29
N GLU A 281 18.56 6.31 -1.74
CA GLU A 281 18.20 6.21 -3.15
C GLU A 281 16.66 6.13 -3.29
N ARG A 282 16.13 6.83 -4.30
CA ARG A 282 14.74 6.68 -4.75
C ARG A 282 14.76 6.28 -6.22
N VAL A 283 14.04 5.23 -6.58
CA VAL A 283 14.04 4.71 -7.95
C VAL A 283 12.62 4.53 -8.45
N GLY A 284 12.29 5.20 -9.55
CA GLY A 284 11.07 4.96 -10.31
C GLY A 284 11.24 3.74 -11.21
N VAL A 285 10.27 2.83 -11.19
CA VAL A 285 10.24 1.65 -12.06
C VAL A 285 8.94 1.63 -12.83
N ALA A 286 9.01 1.48 -14.15
CA ALA A 286 7.83 1.40 -15.00
C ALA A 286 7.10 0.06 -14.82
N ALA A 287 6.30 -0.06 -13.77
CA ALA A 287 5.51 -1.23 -13.44
C ALA A 287 4.28 -0.85 -12.60
N GLU A 288 3.20 -1.62 -12.77
CA GLU A 288 1.99 -1.51 -11.95
C GLU A 288 2.26 -1.79 -10.47
N HIS A 289 1.37 -1.34 -9.60
CA HIS A 289 1.47 -1.37 -8.14
C HIS A 289 1.87 -2.75 -7.59
N ARG A 290 1.26 -3.81 -8.14
CA ARG A 290 1.56 -5.22 -7.81
C ARG A 290 2.62 -5.82 -8.74
N GLY A 291 2.75 -5.29 -9.95
CA GLY A 291 3.81 -5.64 -10.91
C GLY A 291 5.20 -5.44 -10.31
N LEU A 292 5.39 -4.40 -9.49
CA LEU A 292 6.64 -4.14 -8.75
C LEU A 292 7.12 -5.34 -7.90
N LEU A 293 6.22 -6.19 -7.39
CA LEU A 293 6.58 -7.36 -6.58
C LEU A 293 7.12 -8.55 -7.43
N HIS A 294 7.00 -8.45 -8.74
CA HIS A 294 7.44 -9.43 -9.73
C HIS A 294 8.49 -8.88 -10.70
N ASP A 295 8.76 -7.58 -10.65
CA ASP A 295 9.67 -6.90 -11.55
C ASP A 295 11.15 -7.26 -11.27
N LYS A 296 11.89 -7.55 -12.34
CA LYS A 296 13.30 -7.98 -12.25
C LYS A 296 14.23 -6.83 -11.84
N THR A 297 13.94 -5.60 -12.26
CA THR A 297 14.69 -4.40 -11.88
C THR A 297 14.54 -4.16 -10.38
N VAL A 298 13.31 -4.28 -9.87
CA VAL A 298 13.04 -4.21 -8.42
C VAL A 298 13.84 -5.26 -7.65
N PHE A 299 13.91 -6.50 -8.15
CA PHE A 299 14.73 -7.53 -7.51
C PHE A 299 16.22 -7.20 -7.49
N GLN A 300 16.76 -6.69 -8.60
CA GLN A 300 18.17 -6.26 -8.68
C GLN A 300 18.47 -5.11 -7.70
N LEU A 301 17.56 -4.15 -7.56
CA LEU A 301 17.69 -3.05 -6.60
C LEU A 301 17.68 -3.56 -5.16
N ILE A 302 16.75 -4.46 -4.82
CA ILE A 302 16.68 -5.08 -3.49
C ILE A 302 17.96 -5.86 -3.20
N GLN A 303 18.45 -6.66 -4.15
CA GLN A 303 19.72 -7.41 -4.00
C GLN A 303 20.91 -6.47 -3.77
N LYS A 304 21.03 -5.40 -4.57
CA LYS A 304 22.06 -4.36 -4.43
C LYS A 304 22.03 -3.74 -3.03
N TRP A 305 20.87 -3.28 -2.57
CA TRP A 305 20.76 -2.57 -1.29
C TRP A 305 20.87 -3.47 -0.07
N LEU A 306 20.54 -4.76 -0.21
CA LEU A 306 20.78 -5.77 0.83
C LEU A 306 22.23 -6.29 0.82
N GLY A 307 23.01 -6.03 -0.25
CA GLY A 307 24.32 -6.65 -0.45
C GLY A 307 24.24 -8.17 -0.63
N ALA A 308 23.15 -8.65 -1.26
CA ALA A 308 22.83 -10.06 -1.37
C ALA A 308 22.98 -10.54 -2.83
N GLU A 309 24.14 -11.11 -3.16
CA GLU A 309 24.38 -11.71 -4.47
C GLU A 309 23.73 -13.10 -4.58
N PRO A 310 23.34 -13.55 -5.79
CA PRO A 310 22.88 -14.92 -5.99
C PRO A 310 23.96 -15.91 -5.55
N VAL A 311 23.56 -16.98 -4.87
CA VAL A 311 24.50 -18.07 -4.55
C VAL A 311 24.83 -18.77 -5.86
N VAL A 312 25.93 -18.38 -6.51
CA VAL A 312 26.46 -19.13 -7.65
C VAL A 312 26.79 -20.52 -7.12
N SER A 313 26.06 -21.54 -7.58
CA SER A 313 26.47 -22.91 -7.36
C SER A 313 27.87 -23.03 -7.95
N LYS A 314 28.91 -23.07 -7.10
CA LYS A 314 30.19 -23.57 -7.52
C LYS A 314 29.91 -25.00 -7.97
N GLN A 315 29.75 -25.20 -9.28
CA GLN A 315 29.93 -26.52 -9.87
C GLN A 315 31.29 -26.97 -9.36
N SER A 316 31.28 -27.91 -8.43
CA SER A 316 32.46 -28.65 -8.02
C SER A 316 33.10 -29.11 -9.31
N LYS A 317 34.26 -28.53 -9.65
CA LYS A 317 35.16 -29.14 -10.63
C LYS A 317 35.57 -30.45 -9.99
N THR A 318 34.84 -31.52 -10.28
CA THR A 318 35.30 -32.88 -10.04
C THR A 318 36.59 -33.03 -10.85
N SER A 319 37.71 -32.97 -10.15
CA SER A 319 39.00 -33.43 -10.64
C SER A 319 38.81 -34.85 -11.14
N LYS A 320 38.88 -35.04 -12.46
CA LYS A 320 39.03 -36.37 -13.04
C LYS A 320 40.36 -36.92 -12.55
N VAL A 321 40.32 -37.82 -11.57
CA VAL A 321 41.43 -38.71 -11.28
C VAL A 321 41.49 -39.70 -12.45
N ALA A 322 42.63 -39.76 -13.12
CA ALA A 322 42.88 -40.69 -14.20
C ALA A 322 43.01 -42.10 -13.60
N ASP A 323 42.11 -43.00 -13.97
CA ASP A 323 42.27 -44.43 -13.70
C ASP A 323 43.39 -44.98 -14.60
N THR A 324 44.52 -45.27 -13.97
CA THR A 324 45.60 -46.07 -14.54
C THR A 324 45.15 -47.53 -14.67
N TYR A 325 45.26 -48.04 -15.90
CA TYR A 325 45.13 -49.42 -16.32
C TYR A 325 45.69 -50.44 -15.31
N ALA A 326 44.85 -51.40 -14.90
CA ALA A 326 45.29 -52.66 -14.30
C ALA A 326 44.95 -53.81 -15.24
N ILE A 327 45.97 -54.59 -15.53
CA ILE A 327 46.07 -55.72 -16.44
C ILE A 327 45.26 -56.91 -15.90
N ASN A 328 44.40 -57.50 -16.74
CA ASN A 328 43.76 -58.79 -16.46
C ASN A 328 44.78 -59.93 -16.64
N PRO A 329 44.93 -60.86 -15.69
CA PRO A 329 45.45 -62.19 -15.97
C PRO A 329 44.31 -63.08 -16.50
N MET A 330 44.58 -63.77 -17.61
CA MET A 330 43.82 -64.93 -18.08
C MET A 330 43.77 -66.06 -17.04
N VAL A 331 42.87 -67.00 -17.32
CA VAL A 331 42.81 -68.45 -16.95
C VAL A 331 41.40 -68.71 -16.36
N LEU A 332 40.54 -69.58 -16.90
CA LEU A 332 40.68 -70.73 -17.79
C LEU A 332 39.44 -70.86 -18.69
#